data_AF-A0A0A9G6N2-F1
#
_entry.id   AF-A0A0A9G6N2-F1
#
_cell.length_a   1.000
_cell.length_b   1.000
_cell.length_c   1.000
_cell.angle_alpha   90.00
_cell.angle_beta   90.00
_cell.angle_gamma   90.00
#
_symmetry.space_group_name_H-M   'P 1'
#
loop_
_entity.id
_entity.type
_entity.pdbx_description
1 polymer ?
#
loop_
_entity_poly.entity_id
_entity_poly.type
_entity_poly.pdbx_seq_one_letter_code
_entity_poly.pdbx_strand_id
1 'polypeptide(L)'
;MLHDAIASDAERLKTQDFEHAFENFHSGRVIRKIVIDCPAFASTLWKKALEENCKIWADGHSSKVVAAFLESSSSMVRDLAKSELQPLIDTGILKTPDHKAVEK
;
A
#
# COMPACT_ATOMS: atom_id res chain seq x y z
N MET A 1 2.21 -43.31 -10.95
CA MET A 1 3.69 -43.38 -10.94
C MET A 1 4.24 -42.15 -10.22
N LEU A 2 5.51 -42.12 -9.80
CA LEU A 2 6.13 -40.92 -9.19
C LEU A 2 5.84 -39.64 -10.00
N HIS A 3 5.82 -39.79 -11.32
CA HIS A 3 5.53 -38.74 -12.28
C HIS A 3 4.10 -38.17 -12.18
N ASP A 4 3.07 -38.97 -11.87
CA ASP A 4 1.69 -38.47 -11.71
C ASP A 4 1.55 -37.67 -10.41
N ALA A 5 2.18 -38.13 -9.33
CA ALA A 5 2.17 -37.42 -8.05
C ALA A 5 2.88 -36.06 -8.16
N ILE A 6 4.00 -36.01 -8.90
CA ILE A 6 4.72 -34.77 -9.20
C ILE A 6 3.91 -33.86 -10.13
N ALA A 7 3.22 -34.42 -11.14
CA ALA A 7 2.39 -33.63 -12.05
C ALA A 7 1.19 -33.01 -11.31
N SER A 8 0.53 -33.75 -10.42
CA SER A 8 -0.57 -33.23 -9.59
C SER A 8 -0.12 -32.18 -8.56
N ASP A 9 1.09 -32.31 -7.99
CA ASP A 9 1.68 -31.28 -7.12
C ASP A 9 2.08 -30.02 -7.90
N ALA A 10 2.62 -30.18 -9.11
CA ALA A 10 2.95 -29.07 -10.01
C ALA A 10 1.69 -28.40 -10.61
N GLU A 11 0.59 -29.13 -10.79
CA GLU A 11 -0.73 -28.60 -11.16
C GLU A 11 -1.43 -27.89 -10.01
N ARG A 12 -0.98 -28.11 -8.76
CA ARG A 12 -1.44 -27.34 -7.61
C ARG A 12 -1.02 -25.90 -7.86
N LEU A 13 -1.96 -25.09 -8.38
CA LEU A 13 -1.80 -23.64 -8.49
C LEU A 13 -1.21 -23.17 -7.16
N LYS A 14 -0.26 -22.23 -7.22
CA LYS A 14 0.09 -21.39 -6.07
C LYS A 14 -1.13 -20.53 -5.70
N THR A 15 -2.23 -21.15 -5.28
CA THR A 15 -3.44 -20.49 -4.84
C THR A 15 -3.17 -19.90 -3.47
N GLN A 16 -3.06 -18.57 -3.44
CA GLN A 16 -3.60 -17.74 -2.36
C GLN A 16 -2.96 -17.91 -0.96
N ASP A 17 -1.64 -17.84 -0.88
CA ASP A 17 -0.97 -17.50 0.40
C ASP A 17 0.17 -16.49 0.19
N PHE A 18 0.04 -15.66 -0.85
CA PHE A 18 0.89 -14.49 -0.96
C PHE A 18 0.22 -13.34 -0.23
N GLU A 19 0.79 -12.99 0.91
CA GLU A 19 0.47 -11.75 1.62
C GLU A 19 0.46 -10.59 0.61
N HIS A 20 -0.64 -9.83 0.59
CA HIS A 20 -0.79 -8.74 -0.37
C HIS A 20 0.38 -7.76 -0.25
N ALA A 21 0.86 -7.19 -1.35
CA ALA A 21 2.09 -6.39 -1.33
C ALA A 21 2.05 -5.19 -0.36
N PHE A 22 0.84 -4.66 -0.08
CA PHE A 22 0.64 -3.60 0.92
C PHE A 22 0.64 -4.11 2.37
N GLU A 23 0.24 -5.35 2.59
CA GLU A 23 0.20 -5.97 3.92
C GLU A 23 1.55 -6.58 4.28
N ASN A 24 2.29 -7.04 3.26
CA ASN A 24 3.61 -7.61 3.44
C ASN A 24 4.61 -6.63 4.04
N PHE A 25 5.22 -7.05 5.14
CA PHE A 25 6.10 -6.18 5.93
C PHE A 25 7.26 -5.57 5.14
N HIS A 26 7.90 -6.36 4.27
CA HIS A 26 9.03 -5.89 3.46
C HIS A 26 8.56 -5.07 2.28
N SER A 27 7.58 -5.58 1.53
CA SER A 27 7.05 -4.94 0.33
C SER A 27 6.40 -3.60 0.67
N GLY A 28 5.58 -3.53 1.72
CA GLY A 28 4.93 -2.30 2.16
C GLY A 28 5.92 -1.20 2.53
N ARG A 29 7.05 -1.53 3.17
CA ARG A 29 8.11 -0.54 3.45
C ARG A 29 8.77 -0.02 2.18
N VAL A 30 9.06 -0.90 1.23
CA VAL A 30 9.65 -0.52 -0.06
C VAL A 30 8.67 0.36 -0.83
N ILE A 31 7.41 -0.06 -0.96
CA ILE A 31 6.36 0.69 -1.66
C ILE A 31 6.16 2.07 -1.02
N ARG A 32 6.06 2.15 0.31
CA ARG A 32 5.98 3.43 1.03
C ARG A 32 7.13 4.37 0.65
N LYS A 33 8.36 3.86 0.61
CA LYS A 33 9.53 4.68 0.26
C LYS A 33 9.44 5.17 -1.20
N ILE A 34 9.05 4.30 -2.13
CA ILE A 34 8.90 4.65 -3.55
C ILE A 34 7.76 5.67 -3.75
N VAL A 35 6.64 5.55 -3.04
CA VAL A 35 5.53 6.52 -3.10
C VAL A 35 5.99 7.93 -2.70
N ILE A 36 6.84 8.02 -1.67
CA ILE A 36 7.38 9.30 -1.19
C ILE A 36 8.36 9.90 -2.22
N ASP A 37 9.26 9.07 -2.75
CA ASP A 37 10.40 9.53 -3.56
C ASP A 37 10.10 9.61 -5.07
N CYS A 38 9.10 8.88 -5.59
CA CYS A 38 8.82 8.74 -7.01
C CYS A 38 7.35 9.08 -7.36
N PRO A 39 7.06 10.34 -7.70
CA PRO A 39 5.69 10.79 -8.02
C PRO A 39 5.03 10.06 -9.19
N ALA A 40 5.80 9.64 -10.20
CA ALA A 40 5.30 8.90 -11.36
C ALA A 40 4.81 7.50 -10.96
N PHE A 41 5.55 6.82 -10.07
CA PHE A 41 5.12 5.55 -9.49
C PHE A 41 3.88 5.75 -8.62
N ALA A 42 3.90 6.74 -7.72
CA ALA A 42 2.77 7.04 -6.84
C ALA A 42 1.47 7.27 -7.64
N SER A 43 1.52 8.11 -8.69
CA SER A 43 0.36 8.39 -9.55
C SER A 43 -0.16 7.14 -10.26
N THR A 44 0.75 6.27 -10.73
CA THR A 44 0.39 5.00 -11.37
C THR A 44 -0.27 4.05 -10.36
N LEU A 45 0.33 3.91 -9.19
CA LEU A 45 -0.17 3.04 -8.12
C LEU A 45 -1.55 3.49 -7.66
N TRP A 46 -1.74 4.80 -7.50
CA TRP A 46 -3.02 5.38 -7.08
C TRP A 46 -4.15 4.96 -8.01
N LYS A 47 -4.01 5.26 -9.30
CA LYS A 47 -5.01 4.94 -10.34
C LYS A 47 -5.26 3.45 -10.52
N LYS A 48 -4.25 2.61 -10.25
CA LYS A 48 -4.34 1.17 -10.47
C LYS A 48 -4.94 0.42 -9.28
N ALA A 49 -4.78 0.92 -8.06
CA ALA A 49 -5.00 0.11 -6.86
C ALA A 49 -5.61 0.83 -5.64
N LEU A 50 -5.65 2.17 -5.61
CA LEU A 50 -6.09 2.92 -4.42
C LEU A 50 -7.30 3.82 -4.67
N GLU A 51 -7.42 4.42 -5.85
CA GLU A 51 -8.59 5.20 -6.23
C GLU A 51 -9.87 4.40 -5.95
N GLU A 52 -10.80 5.01 -5.22
CA GLU A 52 -12.05 4.42 -4.70
C GLU A 52 -11.91 3.25 -3.72
N ASN A 53 -10.69 2.79 -3.42
CA ASN A 53 -10.39 1.60 -2.62
C ASN A 53 -9.61 1.91 -1.33
N CYS A 54 -9.34 3.18 -1.02
CA CYS A 54 -8.53 3.58 0.13
C CYS A 54 -9.02 3.00 1.47
N LYS A 55 -10.34 2.84 1.65
CA LYS A 55 -10.92 2.29 2.88
C LYS A 55 -10.49 0.85 3.18
N ILE A 56 -10.24 0.04 2.15
CA ILE A 56 -9.79 -1.36 2.31
C ILE A 56 -8.38 -1.41 2.91
N TRP A 57 -7.56 -0.41 2.56
CA TRP A 57 -6.15 -0.34 2.93
C TRP A 57 -5.85 0.65 4.07
N ALA A 58 -6.89 1.24 4.67
CA ALA A 58 -6.76 2.30 5.66
C ALA A 58 -6.40 1.80 7.06
N ASP A 59 -6.43 0.49 7.30
CA ASP A 59 -6.13 -0.15 8.58
C ASP A 59 -4.95 -1.13 8.46
N GLY A 60 -4.40 -1.57 9.59
CA GLY A 60 -3.32 -2.56 9.64
C GLY A 60 -1.99 -2.07 9.03
N HIS A 61 -1.22 -2.99 8.44
CA HIS A 61 0.12 -2.69 7.89
C HIS A 61 0.07 -1.82 6.62
N SER A 62 -0.97 -2.01 5.81
CA SER A 62 -1.21 -1.29 4.56
C SER A 62 -1.53 0.19 4.76
N SER A 63 -2.08 0.57 5.93
CA SER A 63 -2.37 1.97 6.29
C SER A 63 -1.16 2.91 6.12
N LYS A 64 0.05 2.41 6.38
CA LYS A 64 1.30 3.20 6.22
C LYS A 64 1.64 3.47 4.76
N VAL A 65 1.26 2.60 3.85
CA VAL A 65 1.42 2.81 2.40
C VAL A 65 0.44 3.87 1.93
N VAL A 66 -0.81 3.79 2.38
CA VAL A 66 -1.85 4.77 2.05
C VAL A 66 -1.50 6.15 2.57
N ALA A 67 -1.10 6.25 3.85
CA ALA A 67 -0.71 7.53 4.44
C ALA A 67 0.52 8.17 3.78
N ALA A 68 1.40 7.36 3.18
CA ALA A 68 2.61 7.85 2.51
C ALA A 68 2.34 8.78 1.32
N PHE A 69 1.15 8.71 0.72
CA PHE A 69 0.75 9.62 -0.35
C PHE A 69 0.66 11.07 0.12
N LEU A 70 0.33 11.29 1.39
CA LEU A 70 0.30 12.61 2.02
C LEU A 70 1.71 13.12 2.34
N GLU A 71 2.69 12.22 2.45
CA GLU A 71 4.11 12.52 2.65
C GLU A 71 4.89 12.66 1.33
N SER A 72 4.22 12.50 0.17
CA SER A 72 4.90 12.56 -1.13
C SER A 72 5.56 13.92 -1.37
N SER A 73 6.73 13.89 -2.01
CA SER A 73 7.45 15.10 -2.42
C SER A 73 6.65 15.96 -3.43
N SER A 74 5.76 15.35 -4.21
CA SER A 74 4.93 16.05 -5.21
C SER A 74 3.61 16.55 -4.63
N SER A 75 3.33 17.85 -4.79
CA SER A 75 2.04 18.44 -4.42
C SER A 75 0.87 17.80 -5.15
N MET A 76 1.04 17.49 -6.44
CA MET A 76 0.00 16.83 -7.25
C MET A 76 -0.41 15.48 -6.66
N VAL A 77 0.54 14.69 -6.17
CA VAL A 77 0.26 13.39 -5.55
C VAL A 77 -0.45 13.57 -4.21
N ARG A 78 -0.04 14.56 -3.41
CA ARG A 78 -0.70 14.88 -2.14
C ARG A 78 -2.14 15.35 -2.37
N ASP A 79 -2.36 16.25 -3.32
CA ASP A 79 -3.68 16.80 -3.64
C ASP A 79 -4.62 15.73 -4.19
N LEU A 80 -4.11 14.83 -5.04
CA LEU A 80 -4.84 13.66 -5.55
C LEU A 80 -5.35 12.77 -4.40
N ALA A 81 -4.49 12.50 -3.42
CA ALA A 81 -4.84 11.61 -2.32
C ALA A 81 -5.72 12.29 -1.26
N LYS A 82 -5.59 13.60 -1.09
CA LYS A 82 -6.21 14.33 0.02
C LYS A 82 -7.74 14.19 0.05
N SER A 83 -8.41 14.20 -1.10
CA SER A 83 -9.88 14.11 -1.17
C SER A 83 -10.42 12.79 -0.61
N GLU A 84 -9.78 11.66 -0.91
CA GLU A 84 -10.20 10.34 -0.42
C GLU A 84 -9.68 10.04 0.98
N LEU A 85 -8.48 10.53 1.34
CA LEU A 85 -7.86 10.21 2.62
C LEU A 85 -8.34 11.10 3.76
N GLN A 86 -8.73 12.35 3.50
CA GLN A 86 -9.17 13.27 4.56
C GLN A 86 -10.38 12.73 5.34
N PRO A 87 -11.45 12.21 4.72
CA PRO A 87 -12.57 11.62 5.47
C PRO A 87 -12.15 10.42 6.33
N LEU A 88 -11.18 9.63 5.88
CA LEU A 88 -10.65 8.48 6.63
C LEU A 88 -9.82 8.93 7.84
N ILE A 89 -9.13 10.06 7.74
CA ILE A 89 -8.40 10.69 8.85
C ILE A 89 -9.39 11.29 9.84
N ASP A 90 -10.37 12.05 9.36
CA ASP A 90 -11.35 12.75 10.20
C ASP A 90 -12.20 11.77 11.02
N THR A 91 -12.47 10.58 10.46
CA THR A 91 -13.15 9.48 11.15
C THR A 91 -12.24 8.61 12.01
N GLY A 92 -10.93 8.90 12.04
CA GLY A 92 -9.93 8.20 12.83
C GLY A 92 -9.56 6.80 12.32
N ILE A 93 -10.00 6.43 11.12
CA ILE A 93 -9.69 5.15 10.49
C ILE A 93 -8.23 5.15 10.03
N LEU A 94 -7.84 6.15 9.24
CA LEU A 94 -6.47 6.29 8.75
C LEU A 94 -5.66 7.15 9.73
N LYS A 95 -4.66 6.54 10.36
CA LYS A 95 -3.71 7.28 11.20
C LYS A 95 -2.67 7.95 10.31
N THR A 96 -2.53 9.26 10.43
CA THR A 96 -1.37 9.94 9.87
C THR A 96 -0.13 9.56 10.69
N PRO A 97 1.05 9.40 10.05
CA PRO A 97 2.28 9.22 10.79
C PRO A 97 2.47 10.45 11.67
N ASP A 98 2.51 10.21 12.98
CA ASP A 98 2.87 11.18 14.00
C ASP A 98 4.22 11.77 13.56
N HIS A 99 4.22 13.01 13.08
CA HIS A 99 5.45 13.78 12.89
C HIS A 99 5.95 14.09 14.30
N LYS A 100 6.42 13.07 15.03
CA LYS A 100 7.33 13.31 16.14
C LYS A 100 8.53 13.95 15.47
N ALA A 101 8.61 15.27 15.59
CA ALA A 101 9.81 16.03 15.39
C ALA A 101 10.93 15.26 16.08
N VAL A 102 11.76 14.59 15.29
CA VAL A 102 13.06 14.15 15.79
C VAL A 102 13.87 15.43 15.82
N GLU A 103 13.70 16.21 16.89
CA GLU A 103 14.77 17.06 17.39
C GLU A 103 15.88 16.12 17.84
N LYS A 104 16.91 15.98 17.00
CA LYS A 104 18.28 15.69 17.41
C LYS A 104 19.25 16.35 16.45
#